data_AF-B1VA62-F1
#
_entry.id   AF-B1VA62-F1
#
_cell.length_a   1.000
_cell.length_b   1.000
_cell.length_c   1.000
_cell.angle_alpha   90.00
_cell.angle_beta   90.00
_cell.angle_gamma   90.00
#
_symmetry.space_group_name_H-M   'P 1'
#
loop_
_entity.id
_entity.type
_entity.pdbx_description
1 polymer ?
#
loop_
_entity_poly.entity_id
_entity_poly.type
_entity_poly.pdbx_seq_one_letter_code
_entity_poly.pdbx_strand_id
1 'polypeptide(L)'
;MDTKNIIFVLIIIIVIFTIMNCFYQKNIKKKIKNYLIFCGELEQEILKSFFKEKEKPFFLTKDADITKKLLSLNIIFIKEILDNQKYNSYILNPLVRKIITKNNILRKKYLSFE
;
A
#
# COMPACT_ATOMS: atom_id res chain seq x y z
N MET A 1 -25.77 -24.65 -27.13
CA MET A 1 -24.45 -23.98 -27.08
C MET A 1 -23.43 -25.04 -26.72
N ASP A 2 -22.52 -25.37 -27.63
CA ASP A 2 -21.60 -26.49 -27.43
C ASP A 2 -20.67 -26.27 -26.24
N THR A 3 -20.27 -27.35 -25.56
CA THR A 3 -19.35 -27.33 -24.42
C THR A 3 -18.04 -26.61 -24.75
N LYS A 4 -17.56 -26.72 -26.00
CA LYS A 4 -16.38 -26.00 -26.51
C LYS A 4 -16.57 -24.47 -26.49
N ASN A 5 -17.76 -24.00 -26.85
CA ASN A 5 -18.09 -22.57 -26.86
C ASN A 5 -18.20 -22.02 -25.42
N ILE A 6 -18.72 -22.82 -24.49
CA ILE A 6 -18.77 -22.46 -23.06
C ILE A 6 -17.36 -22.33 -22.48
N ILE A 7 -16.47 -23.29 -22.75
CA ILE A 7 -15.07 -23.26 -22.29
C ILE A 7 -14.34 -22.04 -22.84
N PHE A 8 -14.53 -21.75 -24.14
CA PHE A 8 -13.91 -20.59 -24.77
C PHE A 8 -14.33 -19.26 -24.11
N VAL A 9 -15.63 -19.08 -23.82
CA VAL A 9 -16.15 -17.90 -23.12
C VAL A 9 -15.55 -17.79 -21.71
N LEU A 10 -15.43 -18.90 -20.97
CA LEU A 10 -14.81 -18.89 -19.63
C LEU A 10 -13.34 -18.45 -19.67
N ILE A 11 -12.57 -18.92 -20.66
CA ILE A 11 -11.17 -18.50 -20.84
C ILE A 11 -11.09 -16.99 -21.07
N ILE A 12 -11.95 -16.44 -21.93
CA ILE A 12 -11.98 -14.99 -22.20
C ILE A 12 -12.26 -14.19 -20.92
N ILE A 13 -13.23 -14.62 -20.11
CA ILE A 13 -13.56 -13.96 -18.84
C ILE A 13 -12.35 -13.96 -17.90
N ILE A 14 -11.65 -15.11 -17.77
CA ILE A 14 -10.45 -15.24 -16.94
C ILE A 14 -9.34 -14.30 -17.44
N VAL A 15 -9.13 -14.22 -18.75
CA VAL A 15 -8.12 -13.35 -19.35
C VAL A 15 -8.44 -11.87 -19.08
N ILE A 16 -9.69 -11.44 -19.31
CA ILE A 16 -10.12 -10.06 -19.03
C ILE A 16 -9.91 -9.73 -17.56
N PHE A 17 -10.33 -10.61 -16.65
CA PHE A 17 -10.18 -10.41 -15.22
C PHE A 17 -8.69 -10.30 -14.81
N THR A 18 -7.84 -11.14 -15.40
CA THR A 18 -6.40 -11.12 -15.16
C THR A 18 -5.77 -9.81 -15.65
N ILE A 19 -6.14 -9.34 -16.84
CA ILE A 19 -5.66 -8.08 -17.41
C ILE A 19 -6.08 -6.89 -16.53
N MET A 20 -7.37 -6.82 -16.15
CA MET A 20 -7.88 -5.78 -15.26
C MET A 20 -7.13 -5.75 -13.92
N ASN A 21 -6.94 -6.91 -13.31
CA ASN A 21 -6.19 -7.01 -12.05
C ASN A 21 -4.73 -6.56 -12.22
N CYS A 22 -4.09 -6.88 -13.34
CA CYS A 22 -2.73 -6.44 -13.64
C CYS A 22 -2.63 -4.90 -13.75
N PHE A 23 -3.56 -4.27 -14.47
CA PHE A 23 -3.62 -2.81 -14.56
C PHE A 23 -3.92 -2.15 -13.22
N TYR A 24 -4.85 -2.70 -12.44
CA TYR A 24 -5.17 -2.23 -11.09
C TYR A 24 -3.93 -2.24 -10.19
N GLN A 25 -3.21 -3.36 -10.15
CA GLN A 25 -1.96 -3.49 -9.38
C GLN A 25 -0.87 -2.51 -9.83
N LYS A 26 -0.73 -2.29 -11.14
CA LYS A 26 0.21 -1.27 -11.67
C LYS A 26 -0.18 0.13 -11.22
N ASN A 27 -1.46 0.47 -11.27
CA ASN A 27 -1.95 1.79 -10.87
C ASN A 27 -1.77 2.06 -9.37
N ILE A 28 -2.04 1.07 -8.50
CA ILE A 28 -1.76 1.19 -7.07
C ILE A 28 -0.28 1.43 -6.83
N LYS A 29 0.60 0.61 -7.43
CA LYS A 29 2.06 0.75 -7.27
C LYS A 29 2.54 2.13 -7.71
N LYS A 30 2.00 2.66 -8.82
CA LYS A 30 2.32 4.01 -9.31
C LYS A 30 1.85 5.08 -8.33
N LYS A 31 0.62 5.00 -7.82
CA LYS A 31 0.08 5.94 -6.81
C LYS A 31 0.93 5.95 -5.54
N ILE A 32 1.22 4.78 -4.97
CA ILE A 32 2.07 4.64 -3.78
C ILE A 32 3.46 5.23 -4.06
N LYS A 33 4.10 4.85 -5.17
CA LYS A 33 5.42 5.36 -5.54
C LYS A 33 5.44 6.88 -5.63
N ASN A 34 4.48 7.48 -6.34
CA ASN A 34 4.40 8.92 -6.49
C ASN A 34 4.23 9.61 -5.14
N TYR A 35 3.35 9.09 -4.28
CA TYR A 35 3.18 9.64 -2.94
C TYR A 35 4.49 9.59 -2.13
N LEU A 36 5.19 8.46 -2.10
CA LEU A 36 6.44 8.33 -1.36
C LEU A 36 7.54 9.29 -1.85
N ILE A 37 7.53 9.65 -3.15
CA ILE A 37 8.48 10.60 -3.72
C ILE A 37 8.15 12.03 -3.29
N PHE A 38 6.86 12.41 -3.32
CA PHE A 38 6.42 13.81 -3.21
C PHE A 38 5.74 14.19 -1.88
N CYS A 39 5.57 13.26 -0.94
CA CYS A 39 5.01 13.59 0.37
C CYS A 39 5.89 14.62 1.11
N GLY A 40 5.27 15.40 1.99
CA GLY A 40 5.95 16.39 2.81
C GLY A 40 6.90 15.75 3.83
N GLU A 41 7.70 16.61 4.48
CA GLU A 41 8.72 16.19 5.44
C GLU A 41 8.12 15.44 6.64
N LEU A 42 7.02 15.95 7.20
CA LEU A 42 6.34 15.33 8.33
C LEU A 42 5.81 13.93 7.97
N GLU A 43 5.15 13.77 6.82
CA GLU A 43 4.68 12.45 6.40
C GLU A 43 5.85 11.51 6.09
N GLN A 44 6.95 12.04 5.56
CA GLN A 44 8.16 11.27 5.30
C GLN A 44 8.79 10.76 6.60
N GLU A 45 8.90 11.58 7.65
CA GLU A 45 9.43 11.16 8.94
C GLU A 45 8.54 10.10 9.62
N ILE A 46 7.23 10.27 9.54
CA ILE A 46 6.27 9.27 10.01
C ILE A 46 6.48 7.95 9.26
N LEU A 47 6.60 8.00 7.93
CA LEU A 47 6.86 6.80 7.14
C LEU A 47 8.21 6.16 7.47
N LYS A 48 9.29 6.95 7.66
CA LYS A 48 10.61 6.44 8.10
C LYS A 48 10.50 5.69 9.42
N SER A 49 9.71 6.19 10.37
CA SER A 49 9.50 5.53 11.66
C SER A 49 8.93 4.11 11.50
N PHE A 50 8.03 3.89 10.53
CA PHE A 50 7.47 2.57 10.26
C PHE A 50 8.49 1.55 9.73
N PHE A 51 9.62 2.01 9.18
CA PHE A 51 10.68 1.13 8.67
C PHE A 51 11.75 0.81 9.71
N LYS A 52 11.88 1.61 10.78
CA LYS A 52 12.82 1.36 11.88
C LYS A 52 12.42 0.12 12.68
N GLU A 53 11.15 -0.01 13.02
CA GLU A 53 10.62 -1.14 13.79
C GLU A 53 9.91 -2.15 12.89
N LYS A 54 10.69 -3.06 12.27
CA LYS A 54 10.17 -4.09 11.37
C LYS A 54 9.02 -4.86 12.03
N GLU A 55 7.88 -4.90 11.33
CA GLU A 55 6.72 -5.77 11.61
C GLU A 55 5.95 -5.50 12.90
N LYS A 56 6.34 -4.46 13.66
CA LYS A 56 5.52 -4.01 14.78
C LYS A 56 4.38 -3.13 14.29
N PRO A 57 3.19 -3.28 14.90
CA PRO A 57 2.13 -2.31 14.71
C PRO A 57 2.55 -0.94 15.24
N PHE A 58 2.02 0.10 14.62
CA PHE A 58 2.17 1.48 15.05
C PHE A 58 0.79 2.11 15.26
N PHE A 59 0.72 3.08 16.17
CA PHE A 59 -0.53 3.73 16.53
C PHE A 59 -0.66 5.07 15.84
N LEU A 60 -1.76 5.28 15.13
CA LEU A 60 -2.09 6.56 14.51
C LEU A 60 -3.48 7.01 14.93
N THR A 61 -3.68 8.33 14.98
CA THR A 61 -4.99 8.92 15.28
C THR A 61 -5.96 8.59 14.15
N LYS A 62 -7.15 8.06 14.49
CA LYS A 62 -8.18 7.66 13.51
C LYS A 62 -8.55 8.80 12.56
N ASP A 63 -8.72 10.00 13.11
CA ASP A 63 -9.27 11.14 12.39
C ASP A 63 -8.24 12.04 11.70
N ALA A 64 -6.94 11.80 11.93
CA ALA A 64 -5.89 12.61 11.36
C ALA A 64 -5.85 12.46 9.83
N ASP A 65 -5.67 13.57 9.12
CA ASP A 65 -5.66 13.60 7.65
C ASP A 65 -4.57 12.70 7.08
N ILE A 66 -3.40 12.63 7.72
CA ILE A 66 -2.33 11.73 7.31
C ILE A 66 -2.77 10.27 7.39
N THR A 67 -3.46 9.86 8.46
CA THR A 67 -3.95 8.47 8.63
C THR A 67 -4.92 8.11 7.52
N LYS A 68 -5.90 8.99 7.27
CA LYS A 68 -6.90 8.82 6.19
C LYS A 68 -6.23 8.74 4.82
N LYS A 69 -5.24 9.59 4.56
CA LYS A 69 -4.46 9.61 3.32
C LYS A 69 -3.67 8.32 3.13
N LEU A 70 -2.94 7.87 4.16
CA LEU A 70 -2.16 6.63 4.13
C LEU A 70 -3.05 5.39 3.92
N LEU A 71 -4.24 5.35 4.53
CA LEU A 71 -5.25 4.30 4.29
C LEU A 71 -5.76 4.33 2.85
N SER A 72 -6.18 5.50 2.35
CA SER A 72 -6.74 5.65 1.00
C SER A 72 -5.76 5.25 -0.10
N LEU A 73 -4.45 5.40 0.15
CA LEU A 73 -3.38 5.03 -0.76
C LEU A 73 -2.93 3.57 -0.61
N ASN A 74 -3.55 2.80 0.29
CA ASN A 74 -3.13 1.44 0.66
C ASN A 74 -1.66 1.38 1.13
N ILE A 75 -1.19 2.42 1.83
CA ILE A 75 0.17 2.44 2.39
C ILE A 75 0.20 1.74 3.74
N ILE A 76 -0.87 1.89 4.52
CA ILE A 76 -1.06 1.21 5.80
C ILE A 76 -2.37 0.42 5.79
N PHE A 77 -2.45 -0.60 6.62
CA PHE A 77 -3.67 -1.36 6.88
C PHE A 77 -4.00 -1.31 8.36
N ILE A 78 -5.30 -1.31 8.69
CA ILE A 78 -5.75 -1.46 10.07
C ILE A 78 -5.40 -2.88 10.52
N LYS A 79 -4.67 -3.00 11.62
CA LYS A 79 -4.40 -4.27 12.29
C LYS A 79 -5.45 -4.57 13.34
N GLU A 80 -5.79 -3.57 14.14
CA GLU A 80 -6.73 -3.69 15.25
C GLU A 80 -7.51 -2.39 15.41
N ILE A 81 -8.83 -2.52 15.56
CA ILE A 81 -9.72 -1.42 15.91
C ILE A 81 -9.80 -1.38 17.43
N LEU A 82 -9.34 -0.29 18.01
CA LEU A 82 -9.43 -0.07 19.45
C LEU A 82 -10.65 0.80 19.71
N ASP A 83 -11.76 0.16 20.08
CA ASP A 83 -13.01 0.85 20.36
C ASP A 83 -12.85 1.87 21.50
N ASN A 84 -13.56 2.98 21.38
CA ASN A 84 -13.50 4.12 22.31
C ASN A 84 -12.13 4.80 22.47
N GLN A 85 -11.12 4.43 21.66
CA GLN A 85 -9.82 5.11 21.64
C GLN A 85 -9.70 6.10 20.47
N LYS A 86 -8.88 7.13 20.66
CA LYS A 86 -8.51 8.10 19.60
C LYS A 86 -7.59 7.47 18.54
N TYR A 87 -6.92 6.38 18.87
CA TYR A 87 -5.92 5.72 18.04
C TYR A 87 -6.40 4.34 17.61
N ASN A 88 -5.90 3.88 16.46
CA ASN A 88 -5.99 2.48 16.03
C ASN A 88 -4.58 1.92 15.83
N SER A 89 -4.49 0.60 15.79
CA SER A 89 -3.26 -0.12 15.46
C SER A 89 -3.19 -0.33 13.94
N TYR A 90 -2.06 0.02 13.35
CA TYR A 90 -1.83 -0.08 11.91
C TYR A 90 -0.56 -0.84 11.60
N ILE A 91 -0.51 -1.44 10.42
CA ILE A 91 0.67 -2.08 9.84
C ILE A 91 0.98 -1.50 8.47
N LEU A 92 2.25 -1.48 8.11
CA LEU A 92 2.67 -1.06 6.78
C LEU A 92 2.30 -2.14 5.75
N ASN A 93 1.72 -1.72 4.62
CA ASN A 93 1.51 -2.62 3.50
C ASN A 93 2.85 -3.17 2.98
N PRO A 94 3.05 -4.51 2.93
CA PRO A 94 4.30 -5.10 2.43
C PRO A 94 4.69 -4.66 1.01
N LEU A 95 3.72 -4.26 0.19
CA LEU A 95 3.97 -3.68 -1.13
C LEU A 95 4.78 -2.37 -1.06
N VAL A 96 4.53 -1.53 -0.05
CA VAL A 96 5.25 -0.26 0.14
C VAL A 96 6.73 -0.54 0.39
N ARG A 97 7.02 -1.52 1.27
CA ARG A 97 8.39 -1.95 1.53
C ARG A 97 9.06 -2.49 0.27
N LYS A 98 8.36 -3.31 -0.53
CA LYS A 98 8.87 -3.77 -1.84
C LYS A 98 9.12 -2.63 -2.83
N ILE A 99 8.27 -1.60 -2.85
CA ILE A 99 8.44 -0.43 -3.71
C ILE A 99 9.69 0.37 -3.31
N ILE A 100 9.89 0.58 -2.01
CA ILE A 100 11.04 1.34 -1.48
C ILE A 100 12.34 0.58 -1.72
N THR A 101 12.40 -0.72 -1.40
CA THR A 101 13.64 -1.50 -1.55
C THR A 101 14.08 -1.65 -3.01
N LYS A 102 13.13 -1.70 -3.96
CA LYS A 102 13.43 -1.82 -5.39
C LYS A 102 13.77 -0.50 -6.09
N ASN A 103 13.51 0.65 -5.47
CA ASN A 103 13.75 1.95 -6.08
C ASN A 103 14.90 2.68 -5.38
N ASN A 104 16.00 2.95 -6.09
CA ASN A 104 17.19 3.55 -5.49
C ASN A 104 16.95 4.91 -4.82
N ILE A 105 16.08 5.74 -5.38
CA ILE A 105 15.74 7.06 -4.82
C ILE A 105 15.00 6.88 -3.50
N LEU A 106 13.95 6.06 -3.50
CA LEU A 106 13.17 5.77 -2.29
C LEU A 106 14.01 5.03 -1.24
N ARG A 107 14.89 4.13 -1.66
CA ARG A 107 15.78 3.39 -0.77
C ARG A 107 16.69 4.36 0.00
N LYS A 108 17.27 5.34 -0.68
CA LYS A 108 18.01 6.42 -0.01
C LYS A 108 17.06 7.21 0.90
N LYS A 109 15.93 7.69 0.37
CA LYS A 109 14.99 8.55 1.11
C LYS A 109 14.45 7.96 2.42
N TYR A 110 14.28 6.64 2.52
CA TYR A 110 13.61 5.97 3.65
C TYR A 110 14.47 4.96 4.41
N LEU A 111 15.54 4.43 3.82
CA LEU A 111 16.35 3.35 4.41
C LEU A 111 17.83 3.70 4.56
N SER A 112 18.31 4.87 4.09
CA SER A 112 19.65 5.31 4.48
C SER A 112 19.58 5.80 5.92
N PHE A 113 20.12 4.99 6.81
CA PHE A 113 20.53 5.45 8.14
C PHE A 113 21.82 6.24 7.93
N GLU A 114 21.76 7.54 8.17
CA GLU A 114 22.91 8.25 8.74
C GLU A 114 23.06 7.83 10.21
#